data_AF-A0AAX6GEC9-F1
#
_entry.id   AF-A0AAX6GEC9-F1
#
_cell.length_a   1.000
_cell.length_b   1.000
_cell.length_c   1.000
_cell.angle_alpha   90.00
_cell.angle_beta   90.00
_cell.angle_gamma   90.00
#
_symmetry.space_group_name_H-M   'P 1'
#
loop_
_entity.id
_entity.type
_entity.pdbx_description
1 polymer ?
#
loop_
_entity_poly.entity_id
_entity_poly.type
_entity_poly.pdbx_seq_one_letter_code
_entity_poly.pdbx_strand_id
1 'polypeptide(L)'
;MSNNYFWPSSQGWLLILESDSSNFFLLNPMTMQRIELPPLVLSSPLDIAEYKLVLSSSPADQDFVVMLVNLCEDSIRFYHMGHDWILYEYGSMLQENDYITGVVSSNGIFYGCTFQSNIFLIECVPCPQLTLVDGKDYKYRSTWFLLFL
;
A
#
# COMPACT_ATOMS: atom_id res chain seq x y z
N MET A 1 15.71 12.67 20.40
CA MET A 1 15.92 12.15 19.03
C MET A 1 14.53 11.85 18.51
N SER A 2 14.09 12.53 17.46
CA SER A 2 12.80 12.25 16.84
C SER A 2 12.90 10.91 16.10
N ASN A 3 11.91 10.05 16.28
CA ASN A 3 11.87 8.76 15.57
C ASN A 3 11.08 8.97 14.28
N ASN A 4 11.80 9.22 13.18
CA ASN A 4 11.17 9.26 11.86
C ASN A 4 10.98 7.84 11.36
N TYR A 5 9.85 7.60 10.70
CA TYR A 5 9.52 6.32 10.09
C TYR A 5 9.62 6.42 8.58
N PHE A 6 10.14 5.36 7.96
CA PHE A 6 10.50 5.34 6.55
C PHE A 6 9.94 4.10 5.88
N TRP A 7 9.25 4.29 4.76
CA TRP A 7 8.79 3.19 3.91
C TRP A 7 9.37 3.35 2.51
N PRO A 8 10.18 2.39 2.02
CA PRO A 8 10.61 2.38 0.63
C PRO A 8 9.47 1.92 -0.28
N SER A 9 9.38 2.51 -1.48
CA SER A 9 8.47 2.09 -2.53
C SER A 9 9.25 1.54 -3.74
N SER A 10 8.61 0.63 -4.50
CA SER A 10 9.18 0.05 -5.73
C SER A 10 9.40 1.07 -6.85
N GLN A 11 8.83 2.26 -6.72
CA GLN A 11 8.97 3.37 -7.66
C GLN A 11 10.20 4.26 -7.36
N GLY A 12 11.02 3.89 -6.36
CA GLY A 12 12.24 4.63 -6.02
C GLY A 12 12.00 5.85 -5.14
N TRP A 13 10.83 5.93 -4.49
CA TRP A 13 10.49 6.98 -3.55
C TRP A 13 10.52 6.46 -2.11
N LEU A 14 10.81 7.35 -1.17
CA LEU A 14 10.68 7.12 0.26
C LEU A 14 9.44 7.83 0.74
N LEU A 15 8.65 7.17 1.57
CA LEU A 15 7.61 7.83 2.33
C LEU A 15 8.08 8.00 3.77
N ILE A 16 7.87 9.20 4.32
CA ILE A 16 8.41 9.63 5.60
C ILE A 16 7.27 10.12 6.49
N LEU A 17 7.21 9.60 7.71
CA LEU A 17 6.38 10.11 8.79
C LEU A 17 7.30 10.67 9.90
N GLU A 18 7.19 11.97 10.15
CA GLU A 18 7.92 12.64 11.22
C GLU A 18 7.14 12.53 12.55
N SER A 19 7.75 11.92 13.58
CA SER A 19 7.08 11.70 14.88
C SER A 19 6.65 12.99 15.57
N ASP A 20 7.38 14.09 15.36
CA ASP A 20 7.25 15.30 16.16
C ASP A 20 6.23 16.29 15.57
N SER A 21 5.95 16.17 14.28
CA SER A 21 5.14 17.12 13.51
C SER A 21 3.89 16.48 12.90
N SER A 22 3.77 15.15 12.92
CA SER A 22 2.79 14.40 12.12
C SER A 22 2.88 14.70 10.62
N ASN A 23 4.00 15.30 10.17
CA ASN A 23 4.23 15.54 8.75
C ASN A 23 4.39 14.20 8.04
N PHE A 24 3.68 14.08 6.95
CA PHE A 24 3.66 12.87 6.13
C PHE A 24 3.92 13.26 4.69
N PHE A 25 4.99 12.73 4.10
CA PHE A 25 5.39 13.15 2.76
C PHE A 25 6.16 12.08 2.01
N LEU A 26 6.16 12.21 0.68
CA LEU A 26 7.00 11.44 -0.22
C LEU A 26 8.28 12.23 -0.52
N LEU A 27 9.41 11.54 -0.54
CA LEU A 27 10.73 12.06 -0.87
C LEU A 27 11.33 11.25 -2.00
N ASN A 28 11.72 11.91 -3.08
CA ASN A 28 12.60 11.33 -4.08
C ASN A 28 14.04 11.52 -3.60
N PRO A 29 14.77 10.45 -3.23
CA PRO A 29 16.12 10.59 -2.68
C PRO A 29 17.16 11.03 -3.73
N MET A 30 16.87 10.89 -5.03
CA MET A 30 17.76 11.29 -6.11
C MET A 30 17.65 12.79 -6.42
N THR A 31 16.42 13.31 -6.46
CA THR A 31 16.15 14.72 -6.83
C THR A 31 15.89 15.62 -5.61
N MET A 32 15.75 15.03 -4.42
CA MET A 32 15.27 15.68 -3.20
C MET A 32 13.89 16.32 -3.33
N GLN A 33 13.12 15.94 -4.35
CA GLN A 33 11.74 16.40 -4.51
C GLN A 33 10.88 15.86 -3.36
N ARG A 34 10.11 16.77 -2.75
CA ARG A 34 9.18 16.47 -1.66
C ARG A 34 7.75 16.71 -2.11
N ILE A 35 6.85 15.78 -1.79
CA ILE A 35 5.40 15.89 -2.01
C ILE A 35 4.72 15.69 -0.66
N GLU A 36 4.10 16.75 -0.14
CA GLU A 36 3.31 16.66 1.10
C GLU A 36 2.06 15.82 0.87
N LEU A 37 1.75 14.98 1.85
CA LEU A 37 0.49 14.25 1.94
C LEU A 37 -0.33 14.82 3.09
N PRO A 38 -1.67 14.61 3.10
CA PRO A 38 -2.47 14.98 4.24
C PRO A 38 -1.97 14.27 5.50
N PRO A 39 -2.04 14.92 6.68
CA PRO A 39 -1.62 14.31 7.94
C PRO A 39 -2.28 12.96 8.15
N LEU A 40 -1.47 11.97 8.51
CA LEU A 40 -1.97 10.63 8.82
C LEU A 40 -2.11 10.50 10.33
N VAL A 41 -3.35 10.52 10.82
CA VAL A 41 -3.62 10.24 12.24
C VAL A 41 -3.60 8.72 12.44
N LEU A 42 -2.52 8.25 13.05
CA LEU A 42 -2.36 6.88 13.53
C LEU A 42 -2.73 6.82 15.01
N SER A 43 -3.38 5.73 15.40
CA SER A 43 -3.92 5.54 16.76
C SER A 43 -2.79 5.41 17.79
N SER A 44 -1.67 4.78 17.41
CA SER A 44 -0.47 4.67 18.23
C SER A 44 0.83 4.63 17.39
N PRO A 45 1.98 5.08 17.93
CA PRO A 45 3.29 4.97 17.26
C PRO A 45 3.76 3.52 17.03
N LEU A 46 3.26 2.55 17.80
CA LEU A 46 3.56 1.12 17.61
C LEU A 46 2.89 0.56 16.35
N ASP A 47 1.79 1.17 15.92
CA ASP A 47 0.98 0.73 14.78
C ASP A 47 1.75 0.89 13.45
N ILE A 48 2.74 1.78 13.41
CA ILE A 48 3.50 2.11 12.20
C ILE A 48 4.19 0.89 11.59
N ALA A 49 4.75 0.00 12.43
CA ALA A 49 5.40 -1.22 11.96
C ALA A 49 4.41 -2.22 11.34
N GLU A 50 3.12 -2.05 11.61
CA GLU A 50 2.03 -2.89 11.10
C GLU A 50 1.55 -2.42 9.73
N TYR A 51 1.98 -1.24 9.26
CA TYR A 51 1.58 -0.75 7.95
C TYR A 51 2.56 -1.14 6.85
N LYS A 52 2.02 -1.70 5.78
CA LYS A 52 2.69 -1.75 4.47
C LYS A 52 2.23 -0.57 3.62
N LEU A 53 3.19 0.10 2.97
CA LEU A 53 2.91 1.14 2.00
C LEU A 53 3.20 0.67 0.57
N VAL A 54 2.32 1.03 -0.36
CA VAL A 54 2.47 0.80 -1.79
C VAL A 54 2.00 2.03 -2.57
N LEU A 55 2.75 2.43 -3.60
CA LEU A 55 2.32 3.44 -4.57
C LEU A 55 1.81 2.76 -5.83
N SER A 56 0.72 3.24 -6.43
CA SER A 56 0.19 2.68 -7.68
C SER A 56 1.13 2.89 -8.88
N SER A 57 1.78 4.05 -8.94
CA SER A 57 2.67 4.53 -10.00
C SER A 57 3.72 5.47 -9.40
N SER A 58 4.67 5.95 -10.22
CA SER A 58 5.64 6.93 -9.75
C SER A 58 4.92 8.24 -9.45
N PRO A 59 5.19 8.90 -8.31
CA PRO A 59 4.69 10.25 -8.06
C PRO A 59 5.09 11.31 -9.10
N ALA A 60 6.07 11.00 -9.96
CA ALA A 60 6.42 11.84 -11.10
C ALA A 60 5.40 11.79 -12.25
N ASP A 61 4.59 10.73 -12.34
CA ASP A 61 3.71 10.47 -13.49
C ASP A 61 2.39 11.26 -13.44
N GLN A 62 2.16 12.03 -12.37
CA GLN A 62 0.86 12.65 -12.01
C GLN A 62 -0.21 11.54 -11.79
N ASP A 63 -1.19 11.77 -10.91
CA ASP A 63 -2.27 10.80 -10.60
C ASP A 63 -1.84 9.45 -9.96
N PHE A 64 -0.88 9.48 -9.04
CA PHE A 64 -0.54 8.32 -8.22
C PHE A 64 -1.50 8.16 -7.03
N VAL A 65 -1.67 6.93 -6.57
CA VAL A 65 -2.40 6.56 -5.36
C VAL A 65 -1.43 6.05 -4.32
N VAL A 66 -1.57 6.54 -3.09
CA VAL A 66 -0.85 5.99 -1.93
C VAL A 66 -1.78 5.02 -1.22
N MET A 67 -1.36 3.78 -1.04
CA MET A 67 -2.08 2.79 -0.24
C MET A 67 -1.28 2.43 1.00
N LEU A 68 -1.96 2.46 2.15
CA LEU A 68 -1.49 1.92 3.42
C LEU A 68 -2.38 0.75 3.79
N VAL A 69 -1.78 -0.41 4.00
CA VAL A 69 -2.48 -1.61 4.47
C VAL A 69 -2.05 -1.90 5.89
N ASN A 70 -3.00 -1.99 6.82
CA ASN A 70 -2.73 -2.51 8.14
C ASN A 70 -2.60 -4.04 8.02
N LEU A 71 -1.46 -4.59 8.42
CA LEU A 71 -1.17 -6.02 8.35
C LEU A 71 -1.66 -6.78 9.60
N CYS A 72 -2.11 -6.06 10.63
CA CYS A 72 -2.66 -6.60 11.88
C CYS A 72 -4.20 -6.47 11.97
N GLU A 73 -4.82 -5.66 11.12
CA GLU A 73 -6.26 -5.41 11.10
C GLU A 73 -6.82 -5.54 9.68
N ASP A 74 -8.15 -5.65 9.56
CA ASP A 74 -8.81 -5.78 8.27
C ASP A 74 -9.08 -4.42 7.60
N SER A 75 -8.07 -3.55 7.55
CA SER A 75 -8.23 -2.19 7.04
C SER A 75 -7.17 -1.74 6.03
N ILE A 76 -7.63 -0.98 5.04
CA ILE A 76 -6.82 -0.30 4.05
C ILE A 76 -7.14 1.19 4.13
N ARG A 77 -6.12 2.03 4.06
CA ARG A 77 -6.26 3.45 3.78
C ARG A 77 -5.66 3.78 2.43
N PHE A 78 -6.30 4.67 1.69
CA PHE A 78 -5.70 5.17 0.45
C PHE A 78 -5.94 6.66 0.26
N TYR A 79 -5.02 7.29 -0.46
CA TYR A 79 -5.03 8.70 -0.79
C TYR A 79 -4.88 8.89 -2.28
N HIS A 80 -5.79 9.67 -2.84
CA HIS A 80 -5.70 10.25 -4.18
C HIS A 80 -5.24 11.69 -4.07
N MET A 81 -4.40 12.13 -5.01
CA MET A 81 -3.89 13.50 -5.02
C MET A 81 -5.04 14.52 -4.96
N GLY A 82 -5.01 15.39 -3.95
CA GLY A 82 -6.02 16.44 -3.75
C GLY A 82 -7.30 16.02 -3.00
N HIS A 83 -7.35 14.78 -2.48
CA HIS A 83 -8.47 14.27 -1.68
C HIS A 83 -8.05 13.97 -0.23
N ASP A 84 -9.02 13.69 0.64
CA ASP A 84 -8.73 13.19 2.00
C ASP A 84 -8.39 11.69 1.99
N TRP A 85 -7.77 11.21 3.07
CA TRP A 85 -7.58 9.78 3.31
C TRP A 85 -8.91 9.05 3.39
N ILE A 86 -9.06 7.98 2.62
CA ILE A 86 -10.22 7.09 2.66
C ILE A 86 -9.84 5.82 3.42
N LEU A 87 -10.58 5.52 4.49
CA LEU A 87 -10.48 4.26 5.24
C LEU A 87 -11.48 3.25 4.67
N TYR A 88 -11.03 2.02 4.50
CA TYR A 88 -11.84 0.90 4.06
C TYR A 88 -11.58 -0.34 4.90
N GLU A 89 -12.64 -0.86 5.50
CA GLU A 89 -12.62 -2.07 6.31
C GLU A 89 -13.15 -3.25 5.49
N TYR A 90 -12.32 -4.27 5.28
CA TYR A 90 -12.63 -5.42 4.43
C TYR A 90 -12.96 -6.70 5.20
N GLY A 91 -13.04 -6.66 6.54
CA GLY A 91 -13.13 -7.86 7.37
C GLY A 91 -14.32 -8.78 7.05
N SER A 92 -15.40 -8.25 6.48
CA SER A 92 -16.55 -9.06 6.03
C SER A 92 -16.39 -9.70 4.65
N MET A 93 -15.39 -9.28 3.87
CA MET A 93 -15.14 -9.74 2.49
C MET A 93 -14.20 -10.95 2.45
N LEU A 94 -13.43 -11.17 3.51
CA LEU A 94 -12.52 -12.29 3.66
C LEU A 94 -13.15 -13.41 4.50
N GLN A 95 -12.57 -14.61 4.43
CA GLN A 95 -12.94 -15.69 5.34
C GLN A 95 -12.52 -15.34 6.77
N GLU A 96 -13.16 -15.97 7.76
CA GLU A 96 -12.80 -15.78 9.17
C GLU A 96 -11.29 -16.10 9.40
N ASN A 97 -10.59 -15.19 10.08
CA ASN A 97 -9.14 -15.23 10.31
C ASN A 97 -8.26 -15.15 9.03
N ASP A 98 -8.79 -14.64 7.91
CA ASP A 98 -7.99 -14.29 6.74
C ASP A 98 -7.81 -12.77 6.66
N TYR A 99 -6.57 -12.33 6.37
CA TYR A 99 -6.19 -10.93 6.35
C TYR A 99 -5.07 -10.72 5.31
N ILE A 100 -4.91 -9.48 4.84
CA ILE A 100 -3.89 -9.16 3.85
C ILE A 100 -2.51 -9.21 4.50
N THR A 101 -1.63 -10.05 3.96
CA THR A 101 -0.24 -10.21 4.44
C THR A 101 0.77 -9.48 3.55
N GLY A 102 0.37 -9.11 2.34
CA GLY A 102 1.21 -8.38 1.42
C GLY A 102 0.43 -7.72 0.30
N VAL A 103 0.90 -6.55 -0.13
CA VAL A 103 0.38 -5.84 -1.30
C VAL A 103 1.50 -5.45 -2.24
N VAL A 104 1.24 -5.48 -3.55
CA VAL A 104 2.11 -4.93 -4.58
C VAL A 104 1.28 -4.08 -5.53
N SER A 105 1.93 -3.22 -6.31
CA SER A 105 1.30 -2.54 -7.43
C SER A 105 1.96 -2.91 -8.76
N SER A 106 1.16 -2.92 -9.82
CA SER A 106 1.64 -3.05 -11.19
C SER A 106 0.73 -2.25 -12.11
N ASN A 107 1.31 -1.34 -12.91
CA ASN A 107 0.58 -0.49 -13.86
C ASN A 107 -0.62 0.25 -13.24
N GLY A 108 -0.45 0.85 -12.06
CA GLY A 108 -1.52 1.60 -11.39
C GLY A 108 -2.52 0.74 -10.61
N ILE A 109 -2.42 -0.59 -10.70
CA ILE A 109 -3.33 -1.53 -10.07
C ILE A 109 -2.68 -2.15 -8.84
N PHE A 110 -3.43 -2.31 -7.76
CA PHE A 110 -2.97 -2.99 -6.55
C PHE A 110 -3.44 -4.45 -6.51
N TYR A 111 -2.55 -5.30 -6.01
CA TYR A 111 -2.81 -6.72 -5.78
C TYR A 111 -2.42 -7.08 -4.36
N GLY A 112 -3.38 -7.61 -3.59
CA GLY A 112 -3.16 -8.12 -2.25
C GLY A 112 -3.07 -9.64 -2.23
N CYS A 113 -2.19 -10.19 -1.41
CA CYS A 113 -2.21 -11.61 -1.02
C CYS A 113 -2.63 -11.74 0.44
N THR A 114 -3.46 -12.74 0.72
CA THR A 114 -3.95 -12.99 2.08
C THR A 114 -3.19 -14.13 2.75
N PHE A 115 -3.38 -14.28 4.06
CA PHE A 115 -2.80 -15.37 4.85
C PHE A 115 -3.18 -16.75 4.29
N GLN A 116 -4.41 -16.90 3.81
CA GLN A 116 -4.89 -18.14 3.17
C GLN A 116 -4.49 -18.29 1.69
N SER A 117 -3.50 -17.53 1.22
CA SER A 117 -2.98 -17.60 -0.15
C SER A 117 -3.99 -17.24 -1.25
N ASN A 118 -5.02 -16.45 -0.93
CA ASN A 118 -5.88 -15.83 -1.93
C ASN A 118 -5.17 -14.59 -2.49
N ILE A 119 -5.45 -14.27 -3.76
CA ILE A 119 -4.99 -13.03 -4.40
C ILE A 119 -6.21 -12.19 -4.72
N PHE A 120 -6.18 -10.93 -4.35
CA PHE A 120 -7.23 -9.96 -4.63
C PHE A 120 -6.71 -8.81 -5.48
N LEU A 121 -7.50 -8.40 -6.46
CA LEU A 121 -7.42 -7.09 -7.07
C LEU A 121 -8.00 -6.08 -6.07
N ILE A 122 -7.26 -5.01 -5.77
CA ILE A 122 -7.71 -3.92 -4.90
C ILE A 122 -7.84 -2.66 -5.76
N GLU A 123 -9.07 -2.30 -6.09
CA GLU A 123 -9.36 -1.10 -6.88
C GLU A 123 -9.62 0.08 -5.95
N CYS A 124 -8.83 1.15 -6.08
CA CYS A 124 -8.97 2.38 -5.30
C CYS A 124 -9.87 3.40 -6.01
N VAL A 125 -11.05 3.01 -6.46
CA VAL A 125 -12.11 3.98 -6.84
C VAL A 125 -12.76 4.55 -5.56
N PRO A 126 -13.51 5.67 -5.58
CA PRO A 126 -14.01 6.32 -4.35
C PRO A 126 -14.73 5.39 -3.36
N CYS A 127 -15.23 4.24 -3.82
CA CYS A 127 -15.53 3.09 -2.97
C CYS A 127 -14.62 1.93 -3.38
N PRO A 128 -13.63 1.54 -2.57
CA PRO A 128 -12.69 0.52 -2.99
C PRO A 128 -13.37 -0.85 -3.10
N GLN A 129 -12.87 -1.66 -4.03
CA GLN A 129 -13.41 -2.98 -4.31
C GLN A 129 -12.29 -4.02 -4.21
N LEU A 130 -12.60 -5.14 -3.55
CA LEU A 130 -11.73 -6.32 -3.50
C LEU A 130 -12.35 -7.39 -4.38
N THR A 131 -11.65 -7.77 -5.44
CA THR A 131 -12.10 -8.83 -6.36
C THR A 131 -11.13 -9.99 -6.28
N LEU A 132 -11.63 -11.18 -5.92
CA LEU A 132 -10.81 -12.40 -5.89
C LEU A 132 -10.32 -12.73 -7.31
N VAL A 133 -9.02 -12.95 -7.45
CA VAL A 133 -8.39 -13.44 -8.68
C VAL A 133 -8.43 -14.96 -8.67
N ASP A 134 -9.16 -15.58 -9.61
CA ASP A 134 -9.33 -17.04 -9.68
C ASP A 134 -7.97 -17.74 -9.81
N GLY A 135 -7.78 -18.81 -9.03
CA GLY A 135 -6.56 -19.61 -8.99
C GLY A 135 -6.19 -20.34 -10.27
N LYS A 136 -7.06 -20.30 -11.27
CA LYS A 136 -6.76 -20.75 -12.63
C LYS A 136 -5.81 -19.78 -13.37
N ASP A 137 -5.76 -18.50 -13.01
CA ASP A 137 -5.00 -17.50 -13.79
C ASP A 137 -3.49 -17.49 -13.50
N TYR A 138 -3.05 -17.92 -12.31
CA TYR A 138 -1.61 -17.96 -11.95
C TYR A 138 -0.99 -19.37 -11.99
N LYS A 139 -1.78 -20.45 -12.05
CA LYS A 139 -1.25 -21.82 -12.22
C LYS A 139 -0.59 -22.07 -13.59
N TYR A 140 -0.78 -21.18 -14.57
CA TYR A 140 -0.18 -21.30 -15.92
C TYR A 140 1.09 -20.45 -16.15
N ARG A 141 1.57 -19.68 -15.17
CA ARG A 141 2.80 -18.87 -15.30
C ARG A 141 4.03 -19.42 -14.57
N SER A 142 3.97 -20.67 -14.10
CA SER A 142 5.05 -21.35 -13.40
C SER A 142 6.14 -21.97 -14.30
N THR A 143 6.15 -21.68 -15.60
CA THR A 143 7.14 -22.27 -16.54
C THR A 143 8.35 -21.40 -16.87
N TRP A 144 8.50 -20.17 -16.35
CA TRP A 144 9.70 -19.38 -16.62
C TRP A 144 10.12 -18.48 -15.44
N PHE A 145 10.67 -19.07 -14.38
CA PHE A 145 11.53 -18.35 -13.43
C PHE A 145 12.69 -19.24 -12.97
N LEU A 146 13.59 -19.53 -13.92
CA LEU A 146 15.00 -19.80 -13.66
C LEU A 146 15.79 -19.02 -14.71
N LEU A 147 16.88 -18.38 -14.29
CA LEU A 147 17.64 -17.27 -14.92
C LEU A 147 17.09 -15.93 -14.41
N PHE A 148 17.74 -15.20 -13.50
CA PHE A 148 19.17 -14.94 -13.37
C PHE A 148 19.57 -14.79 -11.89
N LEU A 149 20.64 -15.49 -11.50
CA LEU A 149 21.58 -15.06 -10.47
C LEU A 149 22.80 -14.48 -11.19
#